data_AF-A0A7M1XJD3-F1
#
_entry.id   AF-A0A7M1XJD3-F1
#
_cell.length_a   1.000
_cell.length_b   1.000
_cell.length_c   1.000
_cell.angle_alpha   90.00
_cell.angle_beta   90.00
_cell.angle_gamma   90.00
#
_symmetry.space_group_name_H-M   'P 1'
#
loop_
_entity.id
_entity.type
_entity.pdbx_description
1 polymer ?
#
loop_
_entity_poly.entity_id
_entity_poly.type
_entity_poly.pdbx_seq_one_letter_code
_entity_poly.pdbx_strand_id
1 'polypeptide(L)'
;MSDYQKFKELLTSYVNQKFPKDKKEKITFFDVTGYPHYENVASNVLKFLFDVDEEHGFRDLWLKSLMEVYNQKAKTKISLDSLDVVNIEREYSNGTEKRIDLLIDARPLIVVIENKIYASVNNPFDTYTEMANNYAKDNQITDAKFAKIVLSLSKENLDQNNGFINITYDELFDHVENSWWEYNPKEKWGIFAKDFIANLQKRKGDTHMKMDEKWIHFVNENSETLKNLFDKVQNDIDTRISILRKLDAELNGVDFKKGVYNSKHSTYASLYVDIKLKDGATICFETYLMKSITKKEAEDYDKLYLSLWCREHKNYDFSRVLKAIKKEDARSISTGGKYDWGKHYILDEINMCEEFSIPEIGSKIKQYIDDASKLCS
;
A
#
# COMPACT_ATOMS: atom_id res chain seq x y z
N MET A 1 -7.51 -18.19 31.24
CA MET A 1 -7.05 -17.01 30.48
C MET A 1 -7.51 -17.17 29.04
N SER A 2 -8.21 -16.19 28.45
CA SER A 2 -8.71 -16.27 27.06
C SER A 2 -7.55 -16.31 26.06
N ASP A 3 -7.77 -16.87 24.87
CA ASP A 3 -6.74 -16.92 23.83
C ASP A 3 -6.30 -15.52 23.37
N TYR A 4 -7.22 -14.55 23.37
CA TYR A 4 -6.89 -13.13 23.17
C TYR A 4 -5.94 -12.59 24.24
N GLN A 5 -6.18 -12.90 25.51
CA GLN A 5 -5.33 -12.44 26.61
C GLN A 5 -3.94 -13.06 26.54
N LYS A 6 -3.84 -14.36 26.20
CA LYS A 6 -2.56 -15.03 25.94
C LYS A 6 -1.80 -14.37 24.78
N PHE A 7 -2.48 -14.07 23.68
CA PHE A 7 -1.88 -13.40 22.52
C PHE A 7 -1.41 -11.99 22.86
N LYS A 8 -2.23 -11.24 23.61
CA LYS A 8 -1.89 -9.88 24.06
C LYS A 8 -0.65 -9.90 24.95
N GLU A 9 -0.55 -10.85 25.87
CA GLU A 9 0.63 -11.03 26.74
C GLU A 9 1.87 -11.42 25.92
N LEU A 10 1.70 -12.31 24.95
CA LEU A 10 2.77 -12.75 24.04
C LEU A 10 3.30 -11.59 23.17
N LEU A 11 2.42 -10.78 22.59
CA LEU A 11 2.82 -9.58 21.85
C LEU A 11 3.44 -8.52 22.77
N THR A 12 2.86 -8.32 23.95
CA THR A 12 3.36 -7.32 24.91
C THR A 12 4.75 -7.69 25.40
N SER A 13 5.05 -8.98 25.62
CA SER A 13 6.39 -9.44 26.01
C SER A 13 7.42 -9.17 24.89
N TYR A 14 7.08 -9.45 23.63
CA TYR A 14 7.92 -9.14 22.48
C TYR A 14 8.16 -7.62 22.34
N VAL A 15 7.10 -6.81 22.38
CA VAL A 15 7.18 -5.36 22.22
C VAL A 15 8.05 -4.74 23.33
N ASN A 16 7.81 -5.13 24.59
CA ASN A 16 8.54 -4.59 25.74
C ASN A 16 10.01 -5.01 25.78
N GLN A 17 10.37 -6.18 25.24
CA GLN A 17 11.77 -6.63 25.19
C GLN A 17 12.58 -5.99 24.06
N LYS A 18 11.94 -5.39 23.05
CA LYS A 18 12.61 -5.05 21.77
C LYS A 18 12.47 -3.61 21.32
N PHE A 19 11.43 -2.91 21.72
CA PHE A 19 11.28 -1.49 21.44
C PHE A 19 11.59 -0.68 22.70
N PRO A 20 12.88 -0.41 23.03
CA PRO A 20 13.17 0.69 23.94
C PRO A 20 12.52 1.94 23.34
N LYS A 21 11.80 2.70 24.17
CA LYS A 21 11.16 3.98 23.78
C LYS A 21 12.05 4.71 22.78
N ASP A 22 11.51 4.95 21.58
CA ASP A 22 12.21 5.44 20.39
C ASP A 22 13.49 6.21 20.71
N LYS A 23 14.66 5.67 20.34
CA LYS A 23 15.77 6.57 20.02
C LYS A 23 15.26 7.40 18.85
N LYS A 24 14.82 8.63 19.12
CA LYS A 24 14.44 9.59 18.08
C LYS A 24 15.53 9.55 17.01
N GLU A 25 15.20 9.04 15.84
CA GLU A 25 16.10 9.10 14.70
C GLU A 25 16.45 10.57 14.47
N LYS A 26 17.71 10.83 14.16
CA LYS A 26 18.17 12.20 13.93
C LYS A 26 17.37 12.77 12.75
N ILE A 27 16.77 13.93 12.95
CA ILE A 27 16.06 14.65 11.90
C ILE A 27 17.07 15.12 10.85
N THR A 28 16.77 14.90 9.58
CA THR A 28 17.58 15.38 8.45
C THR A 28 17.04 16.70 7.91
N PHE A 29 17.85 17.46 7.18
CA PHE A 29 17.38 18.68 6.50
C PHE A 29 16.16 18.44 5.60
N PHE A 30 16.07 17.27 4.96
CA PHE A 30 14.93 16.89 4.10
C PHE A 30 13.64 16.66 4.90
N ASP A 31 13.74 16.14 6.13
CA ASP A 31 12.61 16.04 7.04
C ASP A 31 12.13 17.44 7.46
N VAL A 32 13.05 18.37 7.72
CA VAL A 32 12.73 19.76 8.09
C VAL A 32 12.04 20.51 6.96
N THR A 33 12.47 20.31 5.72
CA THR A 33 11.92 21.00 4.54
C THR A 33 10.61 20.41 4.02
N GLY A 34 10.17 19.25 4.54
CA GLY A 34 8.92 18.61 4.11
C GLY A 34 9.01 17.88 2.77
N TYR A 35 10.23 17.66 2.24
CA TYR A 35 10.46 16.85 1.03
C TYR A 35 11.29 15.58 1.30
N PRO A 36 10.86 14.74 2.25
CA PRO A 36 11.63 13.61 2.70
C PRO A 36 11.93 12.59 1.59
N HIS A 37 10.91 12.23 0.79
CA HIS A 37 10.94 11.06 -0.11
C HIS A 37 10.73 11.42 -1.59
N TYR A 38 10.87 12.70 -1.94
CA TYR A 38 10.52 13.19 -3.26
C TYR A 38 11.65 12.87 -4.26
N GLU A 39 11.36 12.01 -5.24
CA GLU A 39 12.31 11.55 -6.27
C GLU A 39 12.92 12.71 -7.06
N ASN A 40 12.13 13.74 -7.37
CA ASN A 40 12.61 14.94 -8.06
C ASN A 40 13.58 15.76 -7.18
N VAL A 41 13.35 15.83 -5.86
CA VAL A 41 14.25 16.51 -4.91
C VAL A 41 15.54 15.71 -4.76
N ALA A 42 15.47 14.38 -4.65
CA ALA A 42 16.67 13.55 -4.66
C ALA A 42 17.46 13.69 -5.98
N SER A 43 16.77 13.79 -7.13
CA SER A 43 17.41 14.01 -8.42
C SER A 43 18.09 15.39 -8.53
N ASN A 44 17.56 16.44 -7.88
CA ASN A 44 18.26 17.72 -7.72
C ASN A 44 19.58 17.56 -6.99
N VAL A 45 19.55 16.83 -5.87
CA VAL A 45 20.74 16.60 -5.05
C VAL A 45 21.77 15.77 -5.80
N LEU A 46 21.34 14.70 -6.47
CA LEU A 46 22.21 13.88 -7.30
C LEU A 46 22.82 14.66 -8.46
N LYS A 47 22.05 15.50 -9.18
CA LYS A 47 22.61 16.39 -10.21
C LYS A 47 23.75 17.24 -9.62
N PHE A 48 23.49 17.89 -8.48
CA PHE A 48 24.49 18.72 -7.83
C PHE A 48 25.74 17.92 -7.43
N LEU A 49 25.59 16.70 -6.92
CA LEU A 49 26.70 15.86 -6.47
C LEU A 49 27.48 15.17 -7.59
N PHE A 50 26.86 14.94 -8.75
CA PHE A 50 27.51 14.34 -9.92
C PHE A 50 28.25 15.34 -10.78
N ASP A 51 27.99 16.64 -10.61
CA ASP A 51 28.62 17.70 -11.38
C ASP A 51 30.01 18.01 -10.84
N VAL A 52 31.04 17.69 -11.62
CA VAL A 52 32.44 17.79 -11.20
C VAL A 52 32.89 19.24 -10.99
N ASP A 53 32.21 20.20 -11.62
CA ASP A 53 32.53 21.63 -11.59
C ASP A 53 31.73 22.39 -10.51
N GLU A 54 30.79 21.71 -9.84
CA GLU A 54 30.01 22.31 -8.77
C GLU A 54 30.84 22.62 -7.52
N GLU A 55 30.33 23.57 -6.74
CA GLU A 55 31.08 24.16 -5.63
C GLU A 55 31.29 23.23 -4.43
N HIS A 56 30.84 21.98 -4.50
CA HIS A 56 30.88 21.00 -3.43
C HIS A 56 32.26 20.44 -3.07
N GLY A 57 33.21 20.45 -4.01
CA GLY A 57 34.55 19.90 -3.81
C GLY A 57 34.65 18.37 -3.79
N PHE A 58 33.59 17.64 -4.10
CA PHE A 58 33.63 16.18 -4.31
C PHE A 58 34.26 15.76 -5.64
N ARG A 59 34.47 16.69 -6.58
CA ARG A 59 35.00 16.42 -7.92
C ARG A 59 34.21 15.26 -8.56
N ASP A 60 34.90 14.25 -9.08
CA ASP A 60 34.34 13.08 -9.73
C ASP A 60 33.91 11.95 -8.79
N LEU A 61 34.04 12.09 -7.46
CA LEU A 61 33.78 11.02 -6.48
C LEU A 61 32.44 10.31 -6.72
N TRP A 62 31.34 11.07 -6.76
CA TRP A 62 30.00 10.48 -6.83
C TRP A 62 29.75 9.76 -8.14
N LEU A 63 30.14 10.37 -9.26
CA LEU A 63 29.99 9.76 -10.58
C LEU A 63 30.88 8.53 -10.71
N LYS A 64 32.13 8.61 -10.24
CA LYS A 64 33.08 7.49 -10.23
C LYS A 64 32.56 6.34 -9.39
N SER A 65 32.08 6.59 -8.17
CA SER A 65 31.47 5.57 -7.30
C SER A 65 30.26 4.90 -7.96
N LEU A 66 29.37 5.66 -8.59
CA LEU A 66 28.25 5.08 -9.34
C LEU A 66 28.73 4.17 -10.46
N MET A 67 29.73 4.61 -11.21
CA MET A 67 30.24 3.88 -12.37
C MET A 67 31.10 2.66 -11.99
N GLU A 68 31.75 2.66 -10.84
CA GLU A 68 32.41 1.49 -10.27
C GLU A 68 31.40 0.38 -9.98
N VAL A 69 30.29 0.72 -9.30
CA VAL A 69 29.19 -0.22 -9.05
C VAL A 69 28.60 -0.72 -10.37
N TYR A 70 28.38 0.19 -11.32
CA TYR A 70 27.88 -0.18 -12.65
C TYR A 70 28.82 -1.15 -13.37
N ASN A 71 30.12 -0.85 -13.42
CA ASN A 71 31.13 -1.71 -14.06
C ASN A 71 31.12 -3.13 -13.50
N GLN A 72 31.03 -3.26 -12.17
CA GLN A 72 30.96 -4.55 -11.49
C GLN A 72 29.69 -5.33 -11.88
N LYS A 73 28.52 -4.70 -11.80
CA LYS A 73 27.22 -5.37 -12.07
C LYS A 73 27.01 -5.67 -13.55
N ALA A 74 27.41 -4.75 -14.43
CA ALA A 74 27.36 -4.89 -15.89
C ALA A 74 28.44 -5.83 -16.45
N LYS A 75 29.44 -6.20 -15.64
CA LYS A 75 30.65 -6.91 -16.08
C LYS A 75 31.35 -6.20 -17.24
N THR A 76 31.40 -4.88 -17.20
CA THR A 76 32.06 -4.04 -18.20
C THR A 76 33.28 -3.34 -17.61
N LYS A 77 34.11 -2.76 -18.48
CA LYS A 77 35.35 -2.07 -18.14
C LYS A 77 35.37 -0.68 -18.76
N ILE A 78 34.38 0.14 -18.41
CA ILE A 78 34.39 1.55 -18.79
C ILE A 78 35.51 2.23 -18.00
N SER A 79 36.47 2.84 -18.70
CA SER A 79 37.54 3.62 -18.05
C SER A 79 36.93 4.86 -17.40
N LEU A 80 37.33 5.12 -16.16
CA LEU A 80 36.83 6.25 -15.36
C LEU A 80 37.82 7.41 -15.29
N ASP A 81 39.09 7.19 -15.67
CA ASP A 81 40.18 8.17 -15.53
C ASP A 81 40.13 9.31 -16.57
N SER A 82 39.09 9.36 -17.42
CA SER A 82 38.98 10.28 -18.56
C SER A 82 37.54 10.69 -18.90
N LEU A 83 36.62 10.65 -17.93
CA LEU A 83 35.23 11.08 -18.15
C LEU A 83 35.16 12.62 -18.18
N ASP A 84 34.88 13.18 -19.34
CA ASP A 84 34.62 14.61 -19.53
C ASP A 84 33.13 14.90 -19.34
N VAL A 85 32.74 15.38 -18.16
CA VAL A 85 31.34 15.70 -17.84
C VAL A 85 30.98 17.02 -18.51
N VAL A 86 30.28 16.93 -19.63
CA VAL A 86 29.86 18.08 -20.44
C VAL A 86 28.54 18.66 -19.95
N ASN A 87 27.61 17.81 -19.52
CA ASN A 87 26.26 18.25 -19.15
C ASN A 87 25.56 17.25 -18.24
N ILE A 88 24.71 17.76 -17.34
CA ILE A 88 23.81 16.96 -16.49
C ILE A 88 22.41 17.56 -16.54
N GLU A 89 21.48 16.84 -17.15
CA GLU A 89 20.09 17.25 -17.30
C GLU A 89 19.18 16.45 -16.38
N ARG A 90 18.29 17.16 -15.69
CA ARG A 90 17.18 16.54 -14.96
C ARG A 90 15.94 16.56 -15.81
N GLU A 91 15.10 15.55 -15.61
CA GLU A 91 13.81 15.45 -16.30
C GLU A 91 13.94 15.60 -17.82
N TYR A 92 15.05 15.07 -18.38
CA TYR A 92 15.39 15.21 -19.78
C TYR A 92 14.27 14.64 -20.67
N SER A 93 13.81 15.46 -21.61
CA SER A 93 12.82 15.10 -22.61
C SER A 93 13.26 15.62 -23.98
N ASN A 94 13.03 14.81 -25.01
CA ASN A 94 13.23 15.18 -26.42
C ASN A 94 11.93 15.69 -27.08
N GLY A 95 11.06 16.35 -26.31
CA GLY A 95 9.75 16.83 -26.77
C GLY A 95 8.62 15.81 -26.66
N THR A 96 8.86 14.67 -26.02
CA THR A 96 7.83 13.69 -25.66
C THR A 96 7.28 13.93 -24.25
N GLU A 97 6.13 13.37 -23.91
CA GLU A 97 5.59 13.41 -22.54
C GLU A 97 6.43 12.60 -21.53
N LYS A 98 7.38 11.78 -22.03
CA LYS A 98 8.26 10.96 -21.19
C LYS A 98 9.52 11.74 -20.83
N ARG A 99 10.05 11.43 -19.65
CA ARG A 99 11.21 12.13 -19.07
C ARG A 99 12.15 11.11 -18.44
N ILE A 100 13.44 11.28 -18.68
CA ILE A 100 14.50 10.58 -17.96
C ILE A 100 14.81 11.43 -16.72
N ASP A 101 14.83 10.85 -15.52
CA ASP A 101 15.06 11.62 -14.29
C ASP A 101 16.39 12.36 -14.30
N LEU A 102 17.45 11.68 -14.76
CA LEU A 102 18.81 12.23 -14.92
C LEU A 102 19.50 11.67 -16.17
N LEU A 103 19.99 12.55 -17.03
CA LEU A 103 20.88 12.23 -18.16
C LEU A 103 22.22 12.96 -17.95
N ILE A 104 23.31 12.20 -17.92
CA ILE A 104 24.68 12.71 -17.75
C ILE A 104 25.44 12.46 -19.06
N ASP A 105 25.92 13.53 -19.69
CA ASP A 105 26.84 13.51 -20.82
C ASP A 105 28.28 13.57 -20.29
N ALA A 106 28.91 12.40 -20.15
CA ALA A 106 30.25 12.20 -19.61
C ALA A 106 31.15 11.55 -20.68
N ARG A 107 31.54 12.31 -21.70
CA ARG A 107 32.00 11.75 -22.98
C ARG A 107 33.16 10.77 -22.86
N PRO A 108 33.15 9.66 -23.64
CA PRO A 108 32.12 9.25 -24.61
C PRO A 108 30.95 8.47 -23.99
N LEU A 109 30.75 8.55 -22.66
CA LEU A 109 29.70 7.84 -21.94
C LEU A 109 28.45 8.71 -21.75
N ILE A 110 27.28 8.13 -22.01
CA ILE A 110 25.98 8.68 -21.65
C ILE A 110 25.42 7.85 -20.52
N VAL A 111 25.20 8.47 -19.36
CA VAL A 111 24.56 7.82 -18.20
C VAL A 111 23.10 8.21 -18.15
N VAL A 112 22.23 7.22 -18.16
CA VAL A 112 20.78 7.35 -18.07
C VAL A 112 20.37 6.79 -16.72
N ILE A 113 19.82 7.63 -15.84
CA ILE A 113 19.40 7.24 -14.50
C ILE A 113 17.91 7.49 -14.36
N GLU A 114 17.18 6.41 -14.04
CA GLU A 114 15.83 6.48 -13.48
C GLU A 114 15.96 6.37 -11.95
N ASN A 115 15.46 7.36 -11.22
CA ASN A 115 15.58 7.46 -9.77
C ASN A 115 14.28 7.03 -9.09
N LYS A 116 14.37 6.02 -8.22
CA LYS A 116 13.23 5.45 -7.50
C LYS A 116 13.42 5.46 -5.99
N ILE A 117 12.48 6.05 -5.29
CA ILE A 117 12.44 6.01 -3.82
C ILE A 117 11.29 5.11 -3.38
N TYR A 118 10.06 5.48 -3.72
CA TYR A 118 8.86 4.70 -3.36
C TYR A 118 8.01 4.31 -4.57
N ALA A 119 8.26 4.89 -5.75
CA ALA A 119 7.52 4.50 -6.95
C ALA A 119 7.96 3.10 -7.41
N SER A 120 7.00 2.31 -7.88
CA SER A 120 7.30 1.04 -8.55
C SER A 120 7.99 1.27 -9.89
N VAL A 121 8.81 0.31 -10.30
CA VAL A 121 9.44 0.30 -11.63
C VAL A 121 8.39 -0.09 -12.67
N ASN A 122 7.82 0.92 -13.35
CA ASN A 122 6.93 0.75 -14.51
C ASN A 122 7.23 1.83 -15.54
N ASN A 123 8.46 1.79 -16.05
CA ASN A 123 9.03 2.84 -16.88
C ASN A 123 9.21 2.39 -18.33
N PRO A 124 9.05 3.30 -19.31
CA PRO A 124 9.22 2.99 -20.72
C PRO A 124 10.72 2.95 -21.10
N PHE A 125 11.44 1.92 -20.63
CA PHE A 125 12.89 1.81 -20.81
C PHE A 125 13.36 1.78 -22.27
N ASP A 126 12.52 1.27 -23.18
CA ASP A 126 12.78 1.37 -24.62
C ASP A 126 12.82 2.82 -25.09
N THR A 127 11.81 3.60 -24.71
CA THR A 127 11.74 5.03 -25.02
C THR A 127 12.94 5.76 -24.44
N TYR A 128 13.35 5.47 -23.21
CA TYR A 128 14.53 6.11 -22.61
C TYR A 128 15.82 5.76 -23.36
N THR A 129 15.96 4.50 -23.81
CA THR A 129 17.11 4.08 -24.62
C THR A 129 17.14 4.82 -25.96
N GLU A 130 15.99 4.97 -26.62
CA GLU A 130 15.87 5.73 -27.87
C GLU A 130 16.19 7.22 -27.67
N MET A 131 15.68 7.83 -26.60
CA MET A 131 15.95 9.22 -26.23
C MET A 131 17.45 9.47 -26.01
N ALA A 132 18.16 8.56 -25.32
CA ALA A 132 19.60 8.66 -25.11
C ALA A 132 20.40 8.48 -26.41
N ASN A 133 19.99 7.56 -27.29
CA ASN A 133 20.59 7.39 -28.61
C ASN A 133 20.43 8.66 -29.48
N ASN A 134 19.24 9.26 -29.46
CA ASN A 134 18.99 10.52 -30.17
C ASN A 134 19.82 11.65 -29.60
N TYR A 135 19.92 11.78 -28.27
CA TYR A 135 20.80 12.77 -27.63
C TYR A 135 22.26 12.64 -28.12
N ALA A 136 22.81 11.41 -28.13
CA ALA A 136 24.17 11.17 -28.61
C ALA A 136 24.34 11.55 -30.09
N LYS A 137 23.36 11.24 -30.93
CA LYS A 137 23.36 11.58 -32.36
C LYS A 137 23.29 13.08 -32.59
N ASP A 138 22.37 13.78 -31.93
CA ASP A 138 22.15 15.21 -32.08
C ASP A 138 23.36 16.02 -31.60
N ASN A 139 24.05 15.51 -30.57
CA ASN A 139 25.31 16.08 -30.05
C ASN A 139 26.57 15.53 -30.73
N GLN A 140 26.44 14.75 -31.81
CA GLN A 140 27.54 14.22 -32.63
C GLN A 140 28.60 13.42 -31.83
N ILE A 141 28.15 12.68 -30.81
CA ILE A 141 29.02 11.85 -29.97
C ILE A 141 29.30 10.53 -30.69
N THR A 142 30.48 10.44 -31.31
CA THR A 142 30.95 9.21 -31.97
C THR A 142 31.36 8.16 -30.92
N ASP A 143 31.01 6.90 -31.18
CA ASP A 143 31.31 5.75 -30.28
C ASP A 143 30.73 5.87 -28.87
N ALA A 144 29.55 6.49 -28.77
CA ALA A 144 28.84 6.66 -27.51
C ALA A 144 28.61 5.32 -26.79
N LYS A 145 29.00 5.26 -25.51
CA LYS A 145 28.69 4.16 -24.60
C LYS A 145 27.51 4.56 -23.74
N PHE A 146 26.70 3.58 -23.33
CA PHE A 146 25.52 3.84 -22.50
C PHE A 146 25.61 3.10 -21.18
N ALA A 147 25.47 3.84 -20.08
CA ALA A 147 25.23 3.29 -18.75
C ALA A 147 23.77 3.54 -18.37
N LYS A 148 22.96 2.49 -18.32
CA LYS A 148 21.51 2.58 -18.07
C LYS A 148 21.22 2.05 -16.67
N ILE A 149 20.74 2.90 -15.78
CA ILE A 149 20.69 2.66 -14.34
C ILE A 149 19.28 2.92 -13.82
N VAL A 150 18.77 1.99 -13.00
CA VAL A 150 17.66 2.26 -12.08
C VAL A 150 18.27 2.40 -10.70
N LEU A 151 18.33 3.63 -10.18
CA LEU A 151 18.87 3.94 -8.86
C LEU A 151 17.73 3.89 -7.83
N SER A 152 17.77 2.97 -6.88
CA SER A 152 16.63 2.73 -5.98
C SER A 152 16.98 2.47 -4.51
N LEU A 153 16.01 2.61 -3.59
CA LEU A 153 16.24 2.27 -2.16
C LEU A 153 16.52 0.78 -1.92
N SER A 154 15.90 -0.08 -2.73
CA SER A 154 15.95 -1.54 -2.59
C SER A 154 16.17 -2.20 -3.94
N LYS A 155 16.56 -3.48 -3.93
CA LYS A 155 16.73 -4.24 -5.17
C LYS A 155 15.41 -4.34 -5.91
N GLU A 156 15.38 -3.83 -7.13
CA GLU A 156 14.21 -3.90 -8.01
C GLU A 156 14.29 -5.13 -8.93
N ASN A 157 13.14 -5.75 -9.20
CA ASN A 157 13.06 -6.79 -10.22
C ASN A 157 12.95 -6.12 -11.60
N LEU A 158 13.93 -6.41 -12.44
CA LEU A 158 14.15 -5.77 -13.72
C LEU A 158 13.93 -6.75 -14.90
N ASP A 159 12.94 -7.64 -14.79
CA ASP A 159 12.61 -8.60 -15.85
C ASP A 159 12.25 -7.86 -17.16
N GLN A 160 13.04 -8.08 -18.22
CA GLN A 160 12.94 -7.45 -19.55
C GLN A 160 13.39 -5.97 -19.64
N ASN A 161 14.36 -5.55 -18.83
CA ASN A 161 14.68 -4.12 -18.69
C ASN A 161 15.60 -3.50 -19.75
N ASN A 162 15.68 -4.06 -20.96
CA ASN A 162 16.42 -3.48 -22.09
C ASN A 162 17.85 -3.01 -21.73
N GLY A 163 18.53 -3.75 -20.86
CA GLY A 163 19.90 -3.44 -20.43
C GLY A 163 20.04 -2.38 -19.34
N PHE A 164 18.96 -1.96 -18.68
CA PHE A 164 19.04 -1.22 -17.42
C PHE A 164 19.51 -2.13 -16.28
N ILE A 165 20.37 -1.58 -15.43
CA ILE A 165 20.91 -2.26 -14.25
C ILE A 165 20.40 -1.56 -13.01
N ASN A 166 19.86 -2.33 -12.08
CA ASN A 166 19.49 -1.79 -10.79
C ASN A 166 20.74 -1.56 -9.94
N ILE A 167 20.93 -0.34 -9.45
CA ILE A 167 21.91 0.02 -8.43
C ILE A 167 21.12 0.56 -7.24
N THR A 168 21.40 0.06 -6.05
CA THR A 168 20.76 0.59 -4.84
C THR A 168 21.51 1.80 -4.32
N TYR A 169 20.81 2.70 -3.64
CA TYR A 169 21.42 3.84 -2.96
C TYR A 169 22.50 3.39 -1.97
N ASP A 170 22.29 2.28 -1.25
CA ASP A 170 23.31 1.74 -0.34
C ASP A 170 24.57 1.30 -1.11
N GLU A 171 24.44 0.62 -2.26
CA GLU A 171 25.61 0.26 -3.08
C GLU A 171 26.38 1.51 -3.55
N LEU A 172 25.68 2.58 -3.94
CA LEU A 172 26.31 3.86 -4.29
C LEU A 172 27.00 4.49 -3.07
N PHE A 173 26.30 4.60 -1.95
CA PHE A 173 26.79 5.25 -0.74
C PHE A 173 27.98 4.51 -0.14
N ASP A 174 27.98 3.18 -0.14
CA ASP A 174 29.11 2.39 0.33
C ASP A 174 30.38 2.75 -0.46
N HIS A 175 30.30 2.88 -1.79
CA HIS A 175 31.44 3.29 -2.61
C HIS A 175 31.87 4.75 -2.35
N VAL A 176 30.90 5.64 -2.19
CA VAL A 176 31.14 7.06 -1.90
C VAL A 176 31.81 7.23 -0.54
N GLU A 177 31.30 6.60 0.51
CA GLU A 177 31.81 6.69 1.87
C GLU A 177 33.20 6.08 2.01
N ASN A 178 33.46 4.96 1.34
CA ASN A 178 34.78 4.30 1.35
C ASN A 178 35.87 5.12 0.65
N SER A 179 35.50 5.96 -0.31
CA SER A 179 36.44 6.79 -1.08
C SER A 179 36.44 8.26 -0.63
N TRP A 180 35.52 8.63 0.26
CA TRP A 180 35.25 10.01 0.70
C TRP A 180 36.49 10.74 1.21
N TRP A 181 37.37 10.02 1.91
CA TRP A 181 38.57 10.58 2.55
C TRP A 181 39.66 10.99 1.56
N GLU A 182 39.62 10.47 0.32
CA GLU A 182 40.53 10.86 -0.76
C GLU A 182 40.17 12.25 -1.33
N TYR A 183 38.94 12.70 -1.06
CA TYR A 183 38.42 13.98 -1.50
C TYR A 183 38.36 14.94 -0.31
N ASN A 184 38.54 16.23 -0.59
CA ASN A 184 38.44 17.28 0.43
C ASN A 184 37.21 18.15 0.16
N PRO A 185 35.98 17.62 0.38
CA PRO A 185 34.77 18.38 0.13
C PRO A 185 34.70 19.57 1.08
N LYS A 186 34.07 20.66 0.64
CA LYS A 186 33.84 21.80 1.55
C LYS A 186 32.92 21.36 2.68
N GLU A 187 33.20 21.82 3.90
CA GLU A 187 32.50 21.40 5.12
C GLU A 187 30.97 21.44 4.99
N LYS A 188 30.41 22.56 4.49
CA LYS A 188 28.97 22.73 4.22
C LYS A 188 28.41 21.60 3.38
N TRP A 189 29.08 21.26 2.28
CA TRP A 189 28.60 20.28 1.30
C TRP A 189 28.86 18.85 1.77
N GLY A 190 29.91 18.63 2.57
CA GLY A 190 30.11 17.39 3.30
C GLY A 190 29.00 17.08 4.29
N ILE A 191 28.52 18.08 5.03
CA ILE A 191 27.37 17.94 5.95
C ILE A 191 26.10 17.65 5.14
N PHE A 192 25.84 18.42 4.08
CA PHE A 192 24.66 18.25 3.24
C PHE A 192 24.56 16.85 2.62
N ALA A 193 25.68 16.33 2.10
CA ALA A 193 25.73 15.01 1.52
C ALA A 193 25.56 13.89 2.55
N LYS A 194 26.11 14.04 3.77
CA LYS A 194 25.82 13.12 4.90
C LYS A 194 24.35 13.12 5.28
N ASP A 195 23.72 14.30 5.29
CA ASP A 195 22.28 14.43 5.54
C ASP A 195 21.45 13.76 4.44
N PHE A 196 21.87 13.84 3.17
CA PHE A 196 21.22 13.14 2.05
C PHE A 196 21.34 11.61 2.15
N ILE A 197 22.53 11.10 2.50
CA ILE A 197 22.77 9.67 2.73
C ILE A 197 21.88 9.17 3.89
N ALA A 198 21.94 9.85 5.03
CA ALA A 198 21.14 9.50 6.21
C ALA A 198 19.63 9.55 5.93
N ASN A 199 19.20 10.51 5.11
CA ASN A 199 17.81 10.64 4.66
C ASN A 199 17.35 9.40 3.91
N LEU A 200 18.08 8.95 2.90
CA LEU A 200 17.66 7.82 2.08
C LEU A 200 17.84 6.47 2.81
N GLN A 201 18.90 6.30 3.62
CA GLN A 201 19.08 5.12 4.46
C GLN A 201 17.95 4.93 5.48
N LYS A 202 17.48 6.01 6.10
CA LYS A 202 16.31 6.00 6.99
C LYS A 202 15.08 5.42 6.30
N ARG A 203 14.82 5.83 5.04
CA ARG A 203 13.61 5.46 4.28
C ARG A 203 13.62 4.03 3.76
N LYS A 204 14.79 3.44 3.54
CA LYS A 204 14.90 2.00 3.31
C LYS A 204 14.35 1.19 4.50
N GLY A 205 14.46 1.74 5.71
CA GLY A 205 13.86 1.16 6.91
C GLY A 205 12.34 1.25 6.97
N ASP A 206 11.72 2.16 6.21
CA ASP A 206 10.27 2.37 6.15
C ASP A 206 9.58 1.50 5.08
N THR A 207 10.31 1.05 4.05
CA THR A 207 9.76 0.22 2.95
C THR A 207 9.73 -1.27 3.25
N HIS A 208 10.60 -1.73 4.16
CA HIS A 208 10.60 -3.10 4.63
C HIS A 208 10.20 -3.10 6.10
N MET A 209 9.21 -3.92 6.48
CA MET A 209 9.18 -4.40 7.86
C MET A 209 10.58 -4.99 8.10
N LYS A 210 11.39 -4.33 8.94
CA LYS A 210 12.62 -4.93 9.45
C LYS A 210 12.20 -6.16 10.24
N MET A 211 12.06 -7.30 9.56
CA MET A 211 12.01 -8.60 10.19
C MET A 211 13.42 -8.82 10.73
N ASP A 212 13.72 -8.18 11.85
CA ASP A 212 14.98 -8.41 12.52
C ASP A 212 15.06 -9.89 12.94
N GLU A 213 16.27 -10.42 13.10
CA GLU A 213 16.48 -11.83 13.49
C GLU A 213 15.69 -12.21 14.74
N LYS A 214 15.36 -11.22 15.57
CA LYS A 214 14.62 -11.36 16.82
C LYS A 214 13.12 -11.53 16.57
N TRP A 215 12.54 -10.88 15.57
CA TRP A 215 11.19 -11.14 15.07
C TRP A 215 11.10 -12.53 14.45
N ILE A 216 12.09 -12.88 13.61
CA ILE A 216 12.16 -14.22 13.01
C ILE A 216 12.23 -15.28 14.12
N HIS A 217 13.07 -15.07 15.13
CA HIS A 217 13.17 -15.96 16.28
C HIS A 217 11.86 -16.01 17.07
N PHE A 218 11.24 -14.88 17.39
CA PHE A 218 9.94 -14.82 18.07
C PHE A 218 8.85 -15.58 17.30
N VAL A 219 8.73 -15.37 15.99
CA VAL A 219 7.77 -16.07 15.13
C VAL A 219 8.05 -17.56 15.12
N ASN A 220 9.32 -17.97 15.05
CA ASN A 220 9.71 -19.38 15.07
C ASN A 220 9.44 -20.05 16.43
N GLU A 221 9.79 -19.40 17.53
CA GLU A 221 9.56 -19.91 18.89
C GLU A 221 8.07 -20.03 19.22
N ASN A 222 7.24 -19.17 18.62
CA ASN A 222 5.81 -19.11 18.88
C ASN A 222 4.96 -19.61 17.70
N SER A 223 5.57 -20.26 16.71
CA SER A 223 4.93 -20.57 15.42
C SER A 223 3.65 -21.38 15.59
N GLU A 224 3.68 -22.38 16.46
CA GLU A 224 2.54 -23.25 16.74
C GLU A 224 1.42 -22.50 17.45
N THR A 225 1.75 -21.63 18.41
CA THR A 225 0.75 -20.81 19.13
C THR A 225 0.11 -19.80 18.18
N LEU A 226 0.92 -19.14 17.34
CA LEU A 226 0.45 -18.18 16.35
C LEU A 226 -0.43 -18.86 15.30
N LYS A 227 0.01 -20.00 14.77
CA LYS A 227 -0.77 -20.80 13.82
C LYS A 227 -2.12 -21.21 14.40
N ASN A 228 -2.13 -21.79 15.60
CA ASN A 228 -3.37 -22.19 16.27
C ASN A 228 -4.32 -21.01 16.50
N LEU A 229 -3.80 -19.81 16.78
CA LEU A 229 -4.62 -18.61 16.90
C LEU A 229 -5.20 -18.18 15.55
N PHE A 230 -4.38 -18.13 14.50
CA PHE A 230 -4.85 -17.78 13.15
C PHE A 230 -5.90 -18.77 12.66
N ASP A 231 -5.68 -20.07 12.87
CA ASP A 231 -6.63 -21.12 12.52
C ASP A 231 -7.96 -20.94 13.29
N LYS A 232 -7.91 -20.60 14.58
CA LYS A 232 -9.12 -20.31 15.37
C LYS A 232 -9.89 -19.09 14.86
N VAL A 233 -9.20 -17.99 14.57
CA VAL A 233 -9.82 -16.77 14.02
C VAL A 233 -10.46 -17.06 12.66
N GLN A 234 -9.74 -17.79 11.80
CA GLN A 234 -10.25 -18.15 10.48
C GLN A 234 -11.47 -19.08 10.58
N ASN A 235 -11.41 -20.10 11.45
CA ASN A 235 -12.54 -20.99 11.71
C ASN A 235 -13.75 -20.25 12.24
N ASP A 236 -13.58 -19.30 13.17
CA ASP A 236 -14.67 -18.47 13.68
C ASP A 236 -15.33 -17.64 12.57
N ILE A 237 -14.53 -16.99 11.72
CA ILE A 237 -15.03 -16.25 10.55
C ILE A 237 -15.83 -17.18 9.62
N ASP A 238 -15.31 -18.38 9.33
CA ASP A 238 -15.97 -19.36 8.46
C ASP A 238 -17.28 -19.90 9.07
N THR A 239 -17.28 -20.20 10.36
CA THR A 239 -18.50 -20.58 11.11
C THR A 239 -19.54 -19.48 11.04
N ARG A 240 -19.14 -18.22 11.21
CA ARG A 240 -20.06 -17.07 11.16
C ARG A 240 -20.60 -16.87 9.74
N ILE A 241 -19.78 -16.96 8.70
CA ILE A 241 -20.27 -16.94 7.30
C ILE A 241 -21.23 -18.11 7.02
N SER A 242 -21.02 -19.27 7.66
CA SER A 242 -21.93 -20.42 7.50
C SER A 242 -23.34 -20.15 8.02
N ILE A 243 -23.51 -19.27 9.02
CA ILE A 243 -24.84 -18.84 9.52
C ILE A 243 -25.64 -18.18 8.40
N LEU A 244 -25.02 -17.27 7.64
CA LEU A 244 -25.66 -16.60 6.51
C LEU A 244 -26.05 -17.60 5.41
N ARG A 245 -25.22 -18.61 5.15
CA ARG A 245 -25.53 -19.68 4.17
C ARG A 245 -26.70 -20.56 4.63
N LYS A 246 -26.78 -20.88 5.92
CA LYS A 246 -27.91 -21.63 6.49
C LYS A 246 -29.20 -20.81 6.42
N LEU A 247 -29.14 -19.51 6.73
CA LEU A 247 -30.28 -18.61 6.55
C LEU A 247 -30.72 -18.50 5.10
N ASP A 248 -29.77 -18.43 4.15
CA ASP A 248 -30.11 -18.43 2.72
C ASP A 248 -30.89 -19.67 2.29
N ALA A 249 -30.54 -20.85 2.85
CA ALA A 249 -31.27 -22.09 2.63
C ALA A 249 -32.68 -22.06 3.23
N GLU A 250 -32.87 -21.43 4.40
CA GLU A 250 -34.21 -21.19 4.94
C GLU A 250 -35.03 -20.31 3.99
N LEU A 251 -34.42 -19.35 3.30
CA LEU A 251 -35.09 -18.48 2.31
C LEU A 251 -35.25 -19.12 0.93
N ASN A 252 -35.15 -20.45 0.81
CA ASN A 252 -35.50 -21.14 -0.43
C ASN A 252 -36.99 -20.95 -0.74
N GLY A 253 -37.31 -20.62 -2.00
CA GLY A 253 -38.67 -20.32 -2.46
C GLY A 253 -39.10 -18.86 -2.36
N VAL A 254 -38.27 -17.97 -1.82
CA VAL A 254 -38.49 -16.52 -1.89
C VAL A 254 -38.27 -16.05 -3.34
N ASP A 255 -39.32 -15.54 -4.00
CA ASP A 255 -39.30 -15.08 -5.39
C ASP A 255 -38.86 -13.61 -5.52
N PHE A 256 -37.72 -13.29 -4.89
CA PHE A 256 -37.09 -11.98 -4.95
C PHE A 256 -35.60 -12.13 -5.19
N LYS A 257 -34.97 -11.10 -5.75
CA LYS A 257 -33.53 -11.12 -6.00
C LYS A 257 -32.80 -11.18 -4.66
N LYS A 258 -32.08 -12.27 -4.41
CA LYS A 258 -31.29 -12.48 -3.19
C LYS A 258 -29.85 -12.87 -3.48
N GLY A 259 -28.97 -12.71 -2.50
CA GLY A 259 -27.60 -13.18 -2.59
C GLY A 259 -26.79 -12.99 -1.31
N VAL A 260 -25.63 -13.62 -1.24
CA VAL A 260 -24.67 -13.47 -0.15
C VAL A 260 -23.53 -12.54 -0.58
N TYR A 261 -23.34 -11.44 0.14
CA TYR A 261 -22.21 -10.55 -0.05
C TYR A 261 -21.06 -10.94 0.90
N ASN A 262 -19.91 -11.27 0.33
CA ASN A 262 -18.71 -11.61 1.08
C ASN A 262 -17.45 -11.13 0.34
N SER A 263 -17.14 -9.84 0.42
CA SER A 263 -15.89 -9.29 -0.12
C SER A 263 -14.71 -9.50 0.82
N LYS A 264 -13.53 -9.80 0.25
CA LYS A 264 -12.25 -9.87 0.99
C LYS A 264 -11.85 -8.53 1.62
N HIS A 265 -12.32 -7.41 1.06
CA HIS A 265 -12.01 -6.06 1.53
C HIS A 265 -13.09 -5.50 2.48
N SER A 266 -14.13 -6.27 2.78
CA SER A 266 -15.23 -5.86 3.66
C SER A 266 -15.04 -6.41 5.06
N THR A 267 -15.25 -5.56 6.07
CA THR A 267 -15.26 -5.98 7.48
C THR A 267 -16.52 -6.76 7.86
N TYR A 268 -17.51 -6.86 6.97
CA TYR A 268 -18.75 -7.60 7.20
C TYR A 268 -19.08 -8.57 6.05
N ALA A 269 -19.97 -9.53 6.32
CA ALA A 269 -20.68 -10.30 5.31
C ALA A 269 -22.17 -10.22 5.57
N SER A 270 -22.96 -10.43 4.51
CA SER A 270 -24.40 -10.33 4.58
C SER A 270 -25.13 -11.24 3.62
N LEU A 271 -26.38 -11.53 3.94
CA LEU A 271 -27.40 -12.09 3.08
C LEU A 271 -28.40 -10.96 2.78
N TYR A 272 -28.66 -10.69 1.51
CA TYR A 272 -29.59 -9.63 1.10
C TYR A 272 -30.76 -10.18 0.29
N VAL A 273 -31.90 -9.52 0.39
CA VAL A 273 -33.09 -9.71 -0.45
C VAL A 273 -33.60 -8.35 -0.92
N ASP A 274 -33.59 -8.12 -2.23
CA ASP A 274 -34.06 -6.88 -2.88
C ASP A 274 -35.54 -7.01 -3.26
N ILE A 275 -36.36 -6.03 -2.87
CA ILE A 275 -37.78 -5.92 -3.22
C ILE A 275 -38.02 -4.59 -3.92
N LYS A 276 -38.59 -4.62 -5.12
CA LYS A 276 -38.97 -3.43 -5.88
C LYS A 276 -40.40 -3.02 -5.56
N LEU A 277 -40.56 -1.81 -5.03
CA LEU A 277 -41.85 -1.25 -4.62
C LEU A 277 -42.57 -0.57 -5.79
N LYS A 278 -43.87 -0.30 -5.60
CA LYS A 278 -44.72 0.37 -6.60
C LYS A 278 -44.23 1.78 -6.96
N ASP A 279 -43.60 2.48 -6.02
CA ASP A 279 -43.03 3.82 -6.24
C ASP A 279 -41.70 3.80 -7.04
N GLY A 280 -41.23 2.60 -7.42
CA GLY A 280 -40.02 2.39 -8.17
C GLY A 280 -38.79 2.14 -7.32
N ALA A 281 -38.83 2.41 -6.01
CA ALA A 281 -37.70 2.22 -5.11
C ALA A 281 -37.41 0.73 -4.89
N THR A 282 -36.13 0.38 -4.79
CA THR A 282 -35.70 -0.96 -4.38
C THR A 282 -35.25 -0.94 -2.93
N ILE A 283 -36.06 -1.53 -2.06
CA ILE A 283 -35.69 -1.77 -0.66
C ILE A 283 -34.92 -3.09 -0.54
N CYS A 284 -34.06 -3.17 0.46
CA CYS A 284 -33.21 -4.32 0.72
C CYS A 284 -33.32 -4.72 2.18
N PHE A 285 -33.78 -5.96 2.41
CA PHE A 285 -33.59 -6.63 3.70
C PHE A 285 -32.20 -7.24 3.71
N GLU A 286 -31.34 -6.78 4.62
CA GLU A 286 -29.97 -7.25 4.73
C GLU A 286 -29.71 -7.80 6.12
N THR A 287 -29.44 -9.10 6.19
CA THR A 287 -28.98 -9.79 7.39
C THR A 287 -27.46 -9.84 7.37
N TYR A 288 -26.79 -9.16 8.32
CA TYR A 288 -25.34 -9.00 8.30
C TYR A 288 -24.67 -9.28 9.64
N LEU A 289 -23.38 -9.62 9.57
CA LEU A 289 -22.49 -9.83 10.70
C LEU A 289 -21.07 -9.32 10.40
N MET A 290 -20.35 -8.88 11.43
CA MET A 290 -18.97 -8.38 11.28
C MET A 290 -17.99 -9.54 11.21
N LYS A 291 -17.12 -9.63 10.20
CA LYS A 291 -16.03 -10.63 10.08
C LYS A 291 -14.69 -10.14 10.63
N SER A 292 -14.58 -8.86 10.96
CA SER A 292 -13.36 -8.27 11.50
C SER A 292 -13.57 -7.81 12.92
N ILE A 293 -12.55 -8.03 13.76
CA ILE A 293 -12.50 -7.53 15.15
C ILE A 293 -11.58 -6.32 15.15
N THR A 294 -12.06 -5.18 14.66
CA THR A 294 -11.38 -3.91 14.93
C THR A 294 -11.89 -3.34 16.26
N LYS A 295 -11.11 -2.44 16.90
CA LYS A 295 -11.54 -1.79 18.16
C LYS A 295 -12.91 -1.11 18.04
N LYS A 296 -13.28 -0.65 16.85
CA LYS A 296 -14.55 0.00 16.55
C LYS A 296 -15.71 -1.00 16.41
N GLU A 297 -15.42 -2.23 15.99
CA GLU A 297 -16.42 -3.24 15.62
C GLU A 297 -16.57 -4.32 16.71
N ALA A 298 -15.75 -4.29 17.76
CA ALA A 298 -15.73 -5.31 18.80
C ALA A 298 -17.09 -5.49 19.51
N GLU A 299 -17.86 -4.41 19.71
CA GLU A 299 -19.19 -4.48 20.32
C GLU A 299 -20.24 -5.11 19.39
N ASP A 300 -19.99 -5.11 18.08
CA ASP A 300 -20.89 -5.65 17.06
C ASP A 300 -20.49 -7.06 16.61
N TYR A 301 -19.35 -7.56 17.07
CA TYR A 301 -18.81 -8.84 16.62
C TYR A 301 -19.67 -10.03 17.07
N ASP A 302 -20.38 -9.93 18.19
CA ASP A 302 -21.24 -11.02 18.65
C ASP A 302 -22.67 -10.93 18.10
N LYS A 303 -22.92 -9.98 17.19
CA LYS A 303 -24.27 -9.64 16.76
C LYS A 303 -24.55 -10.06 15.32
N LEU A 304 -25.76 -10.56 15.11
CA LEU A 304 -26.38 -10.72 13.80
C LEU A 304 -27.50 -9.68 13.69
N TYR A 305 -27.39 -8.82 12.68
CA TYR A 305 -28.33 -7.72 12.47
C TYR A 305 -29.26 -8.05 11.33
N LEU A 306 -30.56 -7.82 11.52
CA LEU A 306 -31.54 -7.75 10.43
C LEU A 306 -31.80 -6.27 10.17
N SER A 307 -31.50 -5.82 8.96
CA SER A 307 -31.58 -4.41 8.61
C SER A 307 -32.41 -4.18 7.35
N LEU A 308 -32.88 -2.95 7.21
CA LEU A 308 -33.65 -2.46 6.09
C LEU A 308 -33.03 -1.17 5.56
N TRP A 309 -32.75 -1.12 4.26
CA TRP A 309 -32.22 0.05 3.58
C TRP A 309 -32.69 0.11 2.12
N CYS A 310 -32.27 1.12 1.37
CA CYS A 310 -32.71 1.34 -0.02
C CYS A 310 -31.50 1.48 -0.94
N ARG A 311 -31.50 0.73 -2.04
CA ARG A 311 -30.38 0.64 -3.00
C ARG A 311 -30.01 1.99 -3.62
N GLU A 312 -31.02 2.79 -3.96
CA GLU A 312 -30.88 3.95 -4.83
C GLU A 312 -31.06 5.28 -4.08
N HIS A 313 -31.79 5.26 -2.96
CA HIS A 313 -32.21 6.47 -2.26
C HIS A 313 -31.75 6.46 -0.80
N LYS A 314 -30.61 7.12 -0.53
CA LYS A 314 -30.01 7.19 0.82
C LYS A 314 -30.92 7.80 1.90
N ASN A 315 -31.92 8.58 1.52
CA ASN A 315 -32.88 9.21 2.41
C ASN A 315 -34.32 8.73 2.15
N TYR A 316 -34.49 7.49 1.67
CA TYR A 316 -35.81 6.92 1.42
C TYR A 316 -36.70 6.97 2.68
N ASP A 317 -37.98 7.29 2.49
CA ASP A 317 -38.96 7.27 3.58
C ASP A 317 -39.50 5.86 3.79
N PHE A 318 -38.99 5.19 4.82
CA PHE A 318 -39.39 3.84 5.18
C PHE A 318 -40.69 3.76 5.98
N SER A 319 -41.37 4.87 6.30
CA SER A 319 -42.57 4.85 7.18
C SER A 319 -43.64 3.86 6.72
N ARG A 320 -43.88 3.74 5.41
CA ARG A 320 -44.84 2.75 4.86
C ARG A 320 -44.35 1.32 5.02
N VAL A 321 -43.07 1.07 4.76
CA VAL A 321 -42.46 -0.27 4.86
C VAL A 321 -42.42 -0.73 6.30
N LEU A 322 -41.93 0.12 7.22
CA LEU A 322 -41.86 -0.17 8.65
C LEU A 322 -43.24 -0.46 9.24
N LYS A 323 -44.28 0.27 8.81
CA LYS A 323 -45.66 -0.01 9.21
C LYS A 323 -46.16 -1.36 8.67
N ALA A 324 -45.83 -1.71 7.42
CA ALA A 324 -46.23 -2.98 6.83
C ALA A 324 -45.65 -4.18 7.61
N ILE A 325 -44.38 -4.10 8.01
CA ILE A 325 -43.67 -5.15 8.74
C ILE A 325 -43.78 -5.04 10.28
N LYS A 326 -44.57 -4.08 10.79
CA LYS A 326 -44.78 -3.81 12.22
C LYS A 326 -43.49 -3.51 13.01
N LYS A 327 -42.66 -2.62 12.45
CA LYS A 327 -41.36 -2.18 13.00
C LYS A 327 -41.22 -0.65 13.02
N GLU A 328 -42.30 0.06 13.33
CA GLU A 328 -42.28 1.53 13.38
C GLU A 328 -41.30 2.11 14.43
N ASP A 329 -40.95 1.33 15.44
CA ASP A 329 -39.99 1.66 16.50
C ASP A 329 -38.53 1.28 16.17
N ALA A 330 -38.26 0.75 14.96
CA ALA A 330 -36.93 0.34 14.55
C ALA A 330 -35.92 1.49 14.65
N ARG A 331 -34.74 1.17 15.19
CA ARG A 331 -33.65 2.13 15.36
C ARG A 331 -33.06 2.51 14.01
N SER A 332 -33.10 3.79 13.65
CA SER A 332 -32.41 4.29 12.45
C SER A 332 -30.93 4.54 12.70
N ILE A 333 -30.10 4.17 11.74
CA ILE A 333 -28.66 4.46 11.70
C ILE A 333 -28.38 5.20 10.39
N SER A 334 -27.49 6.19 10.43
CA SER A 334 -27.04 6.91 9.23
C SER A 334 -25.55 6.74 9.06
N THR A 335 -25.13 6.23 7.91
CA THR A 335 -23.72 6.06 7.53
C THR A 335 -23.34 7.07 6.45
N GLY A 336 -22.12 7.62 6.55
CA GLY A 336 -21.62 8.70 5.72
C GLY A 336 -20.47 8.27 4.82
N GLY A 337 -20.73 8.15 3.51
CA GLY A 337 -19.74 7.75 2.51
C GLY A 337 -20.35 7.55 1.13
N LYS A 338 -19.53 7.56 0.08
CA LYS A 338 -19.98 7.38 -1.32
C LYS A 338 -20.67 6.01 -1.51
N TYR A 339 -20.17 4.98 -0.82
CA TYR A 339 -20.61 3.58 -0.91
C TYR A 339 -21.45 3.09 0.28
N ASP A 340 -21.80 4.00 1.20
CA ASP A 340 -22.53 3.66 2.42
C ASP A 340 -24.02 3.47 2.15
N TRP A 341 -24.67 2.65 2.98
CA TRP A 341 -26.11 2.36 2.96
C TRP A 341 -27.01 3.58 3.14
N GLY A 342 -26.45 4.72 3.56
CA GLY A 342 -27.23 5.92 3.89
C GLY A 342 -28.05 5.69 5.16
N LYS A 343 -29.30 6.18 5.16
CA LYS A 343 -30.25 5.92 6.23
C LYS A 343 -30.76 4.48 6.14
N HIS A 344 -30.46 3.69 7.15
CA HIS A 344 -30.95 2.32 7.29
C HIS A 344 -31.54 2.10 8.68
N TYR A 345 -32.30 1.02 8.81
CA TYR A 345 -33.01 0.68 10.04
C TYR A 345 -32.57 -0.69 10.52
N ILE A 346 -32.23 -0.80 11.81
CA ILE A 346 -32.03 -2.09 12.47
C ILE A 346 -33.39 -2.58 12.96
N LEU A 347 -33.87 -3.63 12.32
CA LEU A 347 -35.16 -4.26 12.62
C LEU A 347 -35.03 -5.19 13.82
N ASP A 348 -33.96 -5.98 13.85
CA ASP A 348 -33.63 -6.89 14.95
C ASP A 348 -32.13 -7.01 15.13
N GLU A 349 -31.74 -7.25 16.38
CA GLU A 349 -30.38 -7.52 16.82
C GLU A 349 -30.40 -8.85 17.57
N ILE A 350 -29.61 -9.81 17.12
CA ILE A 350 -29.54 -11.15 17.70
C ILE A 350 -28.14 -11.35 18.27
N ASN A 351 -28.06 -11.69 19.55
CA ASN A 351 -26.80 -12.04 20.20
C ASN A 351 -26.44 -13.50 19.85
N MET A 352 -25.40 -13.69 19.04
CA MET A 352 -24.94 -15.01 18.62
C MET A 352 -24.18 -15.77 19.72
N CYS A 353 -23.88 -15.12 20.86
CA CYS A 353 -23.35 -15.79 22.04
C CYS A 353 -24.44 -16.41 22.93
N GLU A 354 -25.70 -16.09 22.68
CA GLU A 354 -26.86 -16.71 23.35
C GLU A 354 -27.45 -17.82 22.48
N GLU A 355 -28.40 -18.58 23.01
CA GLU A 355 -29.11 -19.59 22.21
C GLU A 355 -29.99 -18.90 21.16
N PHE A 356 -29.81 -19.23 19.89
CA PHE A 356 -30.60 -18.70 18.77
C PHE A 356 -30.96 -19.79 17.76
N SER A 357 -32.08 -19.61 17.06
CA SER A 357 -32.63 -20.59 16.10
C SER A 357 -32.61 -20.05 14.68
N ILE A 358 -31.83 -20.71 13.80
CA ILE A 358 -31.77 -20.36 12.37
C ILE A 358 -33.15 -20.45 11.69
N PRO A 359 -33.96 -21.51 11.88
CA PRO A 359 -35.30 -21.58 11.30
C PRO A 359 -36.25 -20.47 11.77
N GLU A 360 -36.17 -20.06 13.03
CA GLU A 360 -37.00 -18.96 13.56
C GLU A 360 -36.60 -17.62 12.93
N ILE A 361 -35.30 -17.35 12.83
CA ILE A 361 -34.79 -16.14 12.16
C ILE A 361 -35.19 -16.15 10.68
N GLY A 362 -35.04 -17.29 9.98
CA GLY A 362 -35.46 -17.45 8.60
C GLY A 362 -36.96 -17.20 8.41
N SER A 363 -37.80 -17.72 9.30
CA SER A 363 -39.25 -17.49 9.30
C SER A 363 -39.59 -16.01 9.51
N LYS A 364 -38.86 -15.32 10.40
CA LYS A 364 -39.02 -13.89 10.65
C LYS A 364 -38.67 -13.04 9.41
N ILE A 365 -37.56 -13.38 8.75
CA ILE A 365 -37.15 -12.69 7.51
C ILE A 365 -38.21 -12.88 6.41
N LYS A 366 -38.73 -14.10 6.23
CA LYS A 366 -39.81 -14.36 5.28
C LYS A 366 -41.05 -13.54 5.58
N GLN A 367 -41.45 -13.46 6.85
CA GLN A 367 -42.60 -12.64 7.24
C GLN A 367 -42.41 -11.17 6.87
N TYR A 368 -41.23 -10.59 7.10
CA TYR A 368 -40.96 -9.22 6.68
C TYR A 368 -41.01 -9.04 5.17
N ILE A 369 -40.47 -10.00 4.41
CA ILE A 369 -40.52 -10.00 2.95
C ILE A 369 -41.97 -10.06 2.47
N ASP A 370 -42.77 -11.00 2.99
CA ASP A 370 -44.17 -11.19 2.62
C ASP A 370 -45.02 -9.95 2.95
N ASP A 371 -44.80 -9.33 4.11
CA ASP A 371 -45.51 -8.13 4.53
C ASP A 371 -45.11 -6.91 3.68
N ALA A 372 -43.82 -6.74 3.36
CA ALA A 372 -43.34 -5.68 2.49
C ALA A 372 -43.77 -5.88 1.02
N SER A 373 -43.88 -7.13 0.55
CA SER A 373 -44.27 -7.46 -0.84
C SER A 373 -45.67 -6.95 -1.20
N LYS A 374 -46.53 -6.75 -0.21
CA LYS A 374 -47.88 -6.15 -0.37
C LYS A 374 -47.82 -4.69 -0.87
N LEU A 375 -46.65 -4.05 -0.82
CA LEU A 375 -46.40 -2.70 -1.31
C LEU A 375 -45.85 -2.68 -2.75
N CYS A 376 -45.66 -3.84 -3.38
CA CYS A 376 -45.21 -3.95 -4.77
C CYS A 376 -46.33 -3.63 -5.78
N SER A 377 -47.60 -3.74 -5.38
CA SER A 377 -48.79 -3.68 -6.25
C SER A 377 -49.40 -2.29 -6.41
#